data_AF-A0AAJ6U3A1-F1
#
_entry.id   AF-A0AAJ6U3A1-F1
#
_cell.length_a   1.000
_cell.length_b   1.000
_cell.length_c   1.000
_cell.angle_alpha   90.00
_cell.angle_beta   90.00
_cell.angle_gamma   90.00
#
_symmetry.space_group_name_H-M   'P 1'
#
loop_
_entity.id
_entity.type
_entity.pdbx_description
1 polymer ?
#
loop_
_entity_poly.entity_id
_entity_poly.type
_entity_poly.pdbx_seq_one_letter_code
_entity_poly.pdbx_strand_id
1 'polypeptide(L)'
;MFRANAAFREIDGVPTDILTSCVYKRDCFTCPSIRELRKFRVILSTFVSSFRLHNEGIVAGHFSHIFLVNASSATEPEAMVALANLASENTAVIVTGAPGNHSGWVRSDIARENGLMTSYFERLRDSKPYWNSHPEFIRQLVDPESKSVDSYSYAHESLSYD
;
A
#
# COMPACT_ATOMS: atom_id res chain seq x y z
N MET A 1 -1.78 -14.58 -11.93
CA MET A 1 -2.00 -13.56 -10.90
C MET A 1 -3.11 -14.04 -9.99
N PHE A 2 -3.09 -13.71 -8.71
CA PHE A 2 -4.17 -14.04 -7.77
C PHE A 2 -4.65 -12.78 -7.05
N ARG A 3 -5.96 -12.67 -6.80
CA ARG A 3 -6.58 -11.59 -6.05
C ARG A 3 -7.23 -12.13 -4.78
N ALA A 4 -6.62 -11.82 -3.64
CA ALA A 4 -7.09 -12.14 -2.31
C ALA A 4 -8.08 -11.06 -1.82
N ASN A 5 -9.35 -11.20 -2.21
CA ASN A 5 -10.42 -10.35 -1.69
C ASN A 5 -10.73 -10.66 -0.22
N ALA A 6 -11.35 -9.71 0.48
CA ALA A 6 -11.93 -9.96 1.79
C ALA A 6 -12.97 -11.10 1.71
N ALA A 7 -13.04 -11.94 2.73
CA ALA A 7 -13.86 -13.16 2.71
C ALA A 7 -15.34 -12.89 2.37
N PHE A 8 -15.87 -11.79 2.90
CA PHE A 8 -17.27 -11.36 2.75
C PHE A 8 -17.44 -10.18 1.77
N ARG A 9 -16.48 -9.96 0.87
CA ARG A 9 -16.69 -9.01 -0.24
C ARG A 9 -17.84 -9.52 -1.09
N GLU A 10 -18.82 -8.66 -1.38
CA GLU A 10 -19.92 -8.98 -2.29
C GLU A 10 -19.39 -9.37 -3.67
N ILE A 11 -19.77 -10.55 -4.15
CA ILE A 11 -19.29 -11.11 -5.42
C ILE A 11 -19.79 -10.30 -6.61
N ASP A 12 -21.06 -9.90 -6.58
CA ASP A 12 -21.68 -9.11 -7.65
C ASP A 12 -21.03 -7.72 -7.81
N GLY A 13 -20.38 -7.24 -6.76
CA GLY A 13 -19.60 -6.00 -6.76
C GLY A 13 -18.16 -6.15 -7.26
N VAL A 14 -17.79 -7.32 -7.82
CA VAL A 14 -16.47 -7.58 -8.40
C VAL A 14 -16.62 -7.78 -9.92
N PRO A 15 -15.91 -6.99 -10.75
CA PRO A 15 -15.94 -7.15 -12.20
C PRO A 15 -15.62 -8.57 -12.68
N THR A 16 -16.30 -9.03 -13.73
CA THR A 16 -16.22 -10.43 -14.21
C THR A 16 -14.81 -10.82 -14.64
N ASP A 17 -14.07 -9.91 -15.26
CA ASP A 17 -12.68 -10.09 -15.63
C ASP A 17 -11.77 -10.28 -14.41
N ILE A 18 -12.04 -9.56 -13.31
CA ILE A 18 -11.33 -9.66 -12.04
C ILE A 18 -11.66 -10.98 -11.30
N LEU A 19 -12.92 -11.44 -11.36
CA LEU A 19 -13.36 -12.68 -10.71
C LEU A 19 -12.58 -13.91 -11.18
N THR A 20 -12.12 -13.93 -12.43
CA THR A 20 -11.29 -15.02 -12.98
C THR A 20 -9.95 -15.21 -12.24
N SER A 21 -9.48 -14.16 -11.55
CA SER A 21 -8.24 -14.18 -10.75
C SER A 21 -8.49 -14.41 -9.25
N CYS A 22 -9.73 -14.67 -8.85
CA CYS A 22 -10.12 -14.89 -7.46
C CYS A 22 -10.45 -16.36 -7.22
N VAL A 23 -10.41 -16.80 -5.95
CA VAL A 23 -10.92 -18.12 -5.55
C VAL A 23 -12.02 -17.90 -4.53
N TYR A 24 -13.17 -18.51 -4.75
CA TYR A 24 -14.34 -18.40 -3.86
C TYR A 24 -15.13 -19.71 -3.83
N LYS A 25 -15.83 -19.96 -2.71
CA LYS A 25 -16.69 -21.13 -2.48
C LYS A 25 -17.94 -20.68 -1.74
N ARG A 26 -19.12 -21.14 -2.17
CA ARG A 26 -20.41 -20.86 -1.49
C ARG A 26 -20.53 -19.38 -1.10
N ASP A 27 -20.28 -18.51 -2.06
CA ASP A 27 -20.38 -17.06 -1.94
C ASP A 27 -19.35 -16.34 -1.07
N CYS A 28 -18.29 -17.03 -0.62
CA CYS A 28 -17.20 -16.43 0.15
C CYS A 28 -15.85 -16.54 -0.57
N PHE A 29 -15.06 -15.47 -0.58
CA PHE A 29 -13.69 -15.50 -1.09
C PHE A 29 -12.76 -16.28 -0.17
N THR A 30 -12.04 -17.24 -0.72
CA THR A 30 -11.14 -18.14 0.02
C THR A 30 -9.68 -17.87 -0.32
N CYS A 31 -8.78 -18.16 0.62
CA CYS A 31 -7.34 -18.15 0.35
C CYS A 31 -6.93 -19.55 -0.13
N PRO A 32 -6.21 -19.68 -1.26
CA PRO A 32 -5.65 -20.95 -1.71
C PRO A 32 -4.60 -21.50 -0.74
N SER A 33 -4.30 -22.78 -0.87
CA SER A 33 -3.22 -23.41 -0.09
C SER A 33 -1.85 -22.78 -0.41
N ILE A 34 -0.89 -22.88 0.52
CA ILE A 34 0.49 -22.40 0.28
C ILE A 34 1.11 -22.93 -1.02
N ARG A 35 0.83 -24.18 -1.39
CA ARG A 35 1.35 -24.81 -2.61
C ARG A 35 0.83 -24.12 -3.86
N GLU A 36 -0.40 -23.61 -3.82
CA GLU A 36 -0.99 -22.84 -4.92
C GLU A 36 -0.54 -21.39 -4.88
N LEU A 37 -0.51 -20.77 -3.69
CA LEU A 37 -0.05 -19.39 -3.51
C LEU A 37 1.35 -19.18 -4.11
N ARG A 38 2.28 -20.10 -3.86
CA ARG A 38 3.66 -20.05 -4.39
C ARG A 38 3.77 -20.13 -5.92
N LYS A 39 2.70 -20.53 -6.64
CA LYS A 39 2.68 -20.55 -8.11
C LYS A 39 2.35 -19.19 -8.69
N PHE A 40 1.76 -18.28 -7.92
CA PHE A 40 1.41 -16.95 -8.39
C PHE A 40 2.61 -16.02 -8.28
N ARG A 41 3.00 -15.41 -9.41
CA ARG A 41 4.05 -14.38 -9.44
C ARG A 41 3.61 -13.05 -8.83
N VAL A 42 2.32 -12.77 -8.83
CA VAL A 42 1.72 -11.52 -8.34
C VAL A 42 0.44 -11.87 -7.57
N ILE A 43 0.36 -11.38 -6.35
CA ILE A 43 -0.81 -11.49 -5.47
C ILE A 43 -1.26 -10.08 -5.07
N LEU A 44 -2.54 -9.78 -5.26
CA LEU A 44 -3.14 -8.52 -4.83
C LEU A 44 -4.04 -8.79 -3.63
N SER A 45 -3.99 -7.91 -2.64
CA SER A 45 -4.82 -7.98 -1.44
C SER A 45 -5.05 -6.56 -0.91
N THR A 46 -6.17 -6.33 -0.24
CA THR A 46 -6.30 -5.18 0.67
C THR A 46 -5.29 -5.33 1.82
N PHE A 47 -4.88 -4.21 2.44
CA PHE A 47 -3.91 -4.24 3.54
C PHE A 47 -4.28 -5.22 4.65
N VAL A 48 -5.50 -5.10 5.19
CA VAL A 48 -5.97 -5.97 6.27
C VAL A 48 -6.04 -7.43 5.78
N SER A 49 -6.72 -7.74 4.68
CA SER A 49 -6.85 -9.14 4.20
C SER A 49 -5.52 -9.84 3.87
N SER A 50 -4.41 -9.11 3.75
CA SER A 50 -3.09 -9.69 3.46
C SER A 50 -2.62 -10.65 4.54
N PHE A 51 -3.11 -10.52 5.78
CA PHE A 51 -2.82 -11.46 6.87
C PHE A 51 -3.16 -12.91 6.49
N ARG A 52 -4.16 -13.11 5.62
CA ARG A 52 -4.60 -14.44 5.18
C ARG A 52 -3.49 -15.20 4.44
N LEU A 53 -2.60 -14.48 3.74
CA LEU A 53 -1.45 -15.09 3.07
C LEU A 53 -0.49 -15.69 4.10
N HIS A 54 -0.24 -14.95 5.18
CA HIS A 54 0.58 -15.41 6.29
C HIS A 54 -0.06 -16.59 7.02
N ASN A 55 -1.38 -16.52 7.28
CA ASN A 55 -2.14 -17.60 7.88
C ASN A 55 -2.08 -18.91 7.07
N GLU A 56 -2.04 -18.83 5.74
CA GLU A 56 -1.84 -20.01 4.87
C GLU A 56 -0.38 -20.50 4.84
N GLY A 57 0.58 -19.77 5.43
CA GLY A 57 1.98 -20.17 5.53
C GLY A 57 2.95 -19.44 4.61
N ILE A 58 2.56 -18.29 4.03
CA ILE A 58 3.52 -17.38 3.40
C ILE A 58 4.33 -16.70 4.52
N VAL A 59 5.64 -16.91 4.51
CA VAL A 59 6.55 -16.32 5.49
C VAL A 59 7.12 -15.00 4.99
N ALA A 60 7.55 -14.15 5.92
CA ALA A 60 8.27 -12.93 5.63
C ALA A 60 9.47 -13.19 4.71
N GLY A 61 9.67 -12.31 3.72
CA GLY A 61 10.74 -12.46 2.73
C GLY A 61 10.40 -13.39 1.55
N HIS A 62 9.18 -13.96 1.50
CA HIS A 62 8.72 -14.68 0.31
C HIS A 62 8.64 -13.77 -0.92
N PHE A 63 8.17 -12.53 -0.73
CA PHE A 63 8.09 -11.55 -1.80
C PHE A 63 9.37 -10.71 -1.86
N SER A 64 9.94 -10.60 -3.06
CA SER A 64 11.04 -9.67 -3.30
C SER A 64 10.56 -8.22 -3.29
N HIS A 65 9.30 -7.96 -3.64
CA HIS A 65 8.72 -6.62 -3.70
C HIS A 65 7.32 -6.60 -3.08
N ILE A 66 7.04 -5.58 -2.29
CA ILE A 66 5.69 -5.27 -1.78
C ILE A 66 5.34 -3.85 -2.20
N PHE A 67 4.22 -3.70 -2.91
CA PHE A 67 3.68 -2.41 -3.31
C PHE A 67 2.49 -2.05 -2.40
N LEU A 68 2.65 -1.05 -1.54
CA LEU A 68 1.57 -0.48 -0.76
C LEU A 68 0.89 0.61 -1.59
N VAL A 69 -0.15 0.23 -2.33
CA VAL A 69 -0.85 1.15 -3.24
C VAL A 69 -1.85 2.00 -2.46
N ASN A 70 -1.81 3.32 -2.67
CA ASN A 70 -2.68 4.31 -2.01
C ASN A 70 -2.59 4.29 -0.48
N ALA A 71 -1.38 4.07 0.05
CA ALA A 71 -1.12 3.99 1.50
C ALA A 71 -1.49 5.26 2.27
N SER A 72 -1.54 6.44 1.62
CA SER A 72 -2.04 7.68 2.22
C SER A 72 -3.50 7.60 2.70
N SER A 73 -4.31 6.74 2.06
CA SER A 73 -5.74 6.58 2.39
C SER A 73 -6.02 5.59 3.52
N ALA A 74 -5.00 4.86 3.98
CA ALA A 74 -5.10 3.91 5.08
C ALA A 74 -4.48 4.48 6.34
N THR A 75 -5.01 4.07 7.49
CA THR A 75 -4.32 4.29 8.75
C THR A 75 -3.01 3.51 8.77
N GLU A 76 -2.01 3.99 9.51
CA GLU A 76 -0.75 3.27 9.62
C GLU A 76 -0.91 1.81 10.10
N PRO A 77 -1.73 1.50 11.14
CA PRO A 77 -1.93 0.11 11.57
C PRO A 77 -2.49 -0.81 10.48
N GLU A 78 -3.38 -0.30 9.60
CA GLU A 78 -3.90 -1.09 8.49
C GLU A 78 -2.78 -1.46 7.52
N ALA A 79 -1.96 -0.48 7.10
CA ALA A 79 -0.83 -0.71 6.20
C ALA A 79 0.22 -1.65 6.82
N MET A 80 0.42 -1.58 8.15
CA MET A 80 1.38 -2.42 8.87
C MET A 80 1.03 -3.91 8.83
N VAL A 81 -0.24 -4.29 8.64
CA VAL A 81 -0.62 -5.71 8.51
C VAL A 81 0.16 -6.39 7.38
N ALA A 82 0.32 -5.72 6.24
CA ALA A 82 1.07 -6.28 5.12
C ALA A 82 2.57 -6.38 5.45
N LEU A 83 3.16 -5.32 6.00
CA LEU A 83 4.61 -5.29 6.27
C LEU A 83 5.01 -6.24 7.39
N ALA A 84 4.30 -6.22 8.51
CA ALA A 84 4.62 -7.04 9.68
C ALA A 84 4.58 -8.55 9.40
N ASN A 85 3.72 -8.99 8.47
CA ASN A 85 3.54 -10.40 8.17
C ASN A 85 4.38 -10.90 6.97
N LEU A 86 4.71 -10.02 6.04
CA LEU A 86 5.24 -10.42 4.71
C LEU A 86 6.59 -9.80 4.35
N ALA A 87 6.96 -8.66 4.93
CA ALA A 87 8.23 -8.01 4.63
C ALA A 87 9.37 -8.57 5.48
N SER A 88 10.55 -8.67 4.89
CA SER A 88 11.81 -8.90 5.61
C SER A 88 12.89 -7.95 5.10
N GLU A 89 14.11 -8.06 5.64
CA GLU A 89 15.28 -7.28 5.20
C GLU A 89 15.60 -7.45 3.70
N ASN A 90 15.15 -8.56 3.10
CA ASN A 90 15.36 -8.86 1.68
C ASN A 90 14.17 -8.44 0.79
N THR A 91 13.18 -7.73 1.33
CA THR A 91 11.99 -7.28 0.60
C THR A 91 12.07 -5.78 0.31
N ALA A 92 12.02 -5.41 -0.96
CA ALA A 92 11.86 -4.03 -1.37
C ALA A 92 10.41 -3.57 -1.14
N VAL A 93 10.22 -2.51 -0.36
CA VAL A 93 8.89 -1.94 -0.09
C VAL A 93 8.74 -0.64 -0.87
N ILE A 94 7.71 -0.58 -1.71
CA ILE A 94 7.35 0.59 -2.49
C ILE A 94 6.03 1.11 -1.95
N VAL A 95 6.02 2.36 -1.50
CA VAL A 95 4.83 3.00 -0.94
C VAL A 95 4.33 4.06 -1.91
N THR A 96 3.06 3.99 -2.28
CA THR A 96 2.41 5.02 -3.11
C THR A 96 1.32 5.72 -2.32
N GLY A 97 1.07 6.98 -2.64
CA GLY A 97 0.09 7.80 -1.94
C GLY A 97 0.03 9.20 -2.53
N ALA A 98 -0.89 10.00 -2.00
CA ALA A 98 -1.02 11.41 -2.33
C ALA A 98 -0.83 12.26 -1.07
N PRO A 99 0.04 13.28 -1.09
CA PRO A 99 0.18 14.22 0.02
C PRO A 99 -1.16 14.89 0.37
N GLY A 100 -1.47 15.00 1.66
CA GLY A 100 -2.71 15.58 2.14
C GLY A 100 -3.95 14.70 1.91
N ASN A 101 -3.80 13.49 1.36
CA ASN A 101 -4.84 12.48 1.41
C ASN A 101 -4.78 11.80 2.78
N HIS A 102 -5.87 11.86 3.53
CA HIS A 102 -5.94 11.35 4.90
C HIS A 102 -6.80 10.08 4.94
N SER A 103 -6.58 9.25 5.95
CA SER A 103 -7.49 8.15 6.26
C SER A 103 -8.86 8.72 6.66
N GLY A 104 -9.82 8.71 5.72
CA GLY A 104 -11.09 9.43 5.86
C GLY A 104 -12.06 8.89 6.93
N TRP A 105 -11.65 7.91 7.74
CA TRP A 105 -12.58 7.07 8.52
C TRP A 105 -12.20 6.85 9.99
N VAL A 106 -11.43 7.75 10.62
CA VAL A 106 -11.20 7.71 12.08
C VAL A 106 -12.34 8.43 12.81
N ARG A 107 -13.24 7.65 13.45
CA ARG A 107 -14.44 8.19 14.13
C ARG A 107 -14.18 8.82 15.50
N SER A 108 -13.13 8.40 16.20
CA SER A 108 -12.84 8.83 17.58
C SER A 108 -11.96 10.07 17.58
N ASP A 109 -12.46 11.18 18.14
CA ASP A 109 -11.74 12.45 18.26
C ASP A 109 -10.42 12.27 19.01
N ILE A 110 -10.46 11.53 20.12
CA ILE A 110 -9.27 11.18 20.90
C ILE A 110 -8.23 10.47 20.01
N ALA A 111 -8.67 9.53 19.17
CA ALA A 111 -7.74 8.82 18.29
C ALA A 111 -7.15 9.72 17.20
N ARG A 112 -7.94 10.67 16.68
CA ARG A 112 -7.48 11.67 15.70
C ARG A 112 -6.42 12.59 16.31
N GLU A 113 -6.68 13.12 17.50
CA GLU A 113 -5.77 13.98 18.27
C GLU A 113 -4.46 13.25 18.64
N ASN A 114 -4.53 11.93 18.82
CA ASN A 114 -3.37 11.08 19.12
C ASN A 114 -2.71 10.48 17.85
N GLY A 115 -2.96 11.06 16.67
CA GLY A 115 -2.19 10.77 15.45
C GLY A 115 -2.67 9.60 14.61
N LEU A 116 -3.82 8.96 14.91
CA LEU A 116 -4.32 7.84 14.10
C LEU A 116 -4.73 8.25 12.67
N MET A 117 -4.95 9.55 12.43
CA MET A 117 -5.17 10.08 11.07
C MET A 117 -3.90 10.13 10.21
N THR A 118 -2.73 10.08 10.83
CA THR A 118 -1.45 10.07 10.12
C THR A 118 -1.24 8.68 9.52
N SER A 119 -1.17 8.62 8.20
CA SER A 119 -0.88 7.38 7.48
C SER A 119 0.62 7.03 7.56
N TYR A 120 0.95 5.77 7.28
CA TYR A 120 2.35 5.35 7.13
C TYR A 120 3.08 6.17 6.05
N PHE A 121 2.38 6.52 4.97
CA PHE A 121 2.91 7.33 3.89
C PHE A 121 3.30 8.74 4.35
N GLU A 122 2.41 9.44 5.07
CA GLU A 122 2.69 10.78 5.58
C GLU A 122 3.81 10.74 6.62
N ARG A 123 3.77 9.77 7.56
CA ARG A 123 4.85 9.61 8.54
C ARG A 123 6.22 9.38 7.90
N LEU A 124 6.28 8.55 6.85
CA LEU A 124 7.52 8.36 6.10
C LEU A 124 7.95 9.66 5.42
N ARG A 125 7.05 10.34 4.72
CA ARG A 125 7.33 11.59 4.00
C ARG A 125 7.89 12.69 4.92
N ASP A 126 7.43 12.76 6.17
CA ASP A 126 7.89 13.73 7.17
C ASP A 126 9.19 13.29 7.88
N SER A 127 9.69 12.09 7.60
CA SER A 127 10.90 11.52 8.20
C SER A 127 12.11 11.57 7.26
N LYS A 128 13.32 11.59 7.82
CA LYS A 128 14.55 11.42 7.03
C LYS A 128 14.67 9.97 6.53
N PRO A 129 15.14 9.73 5.29
CA PRO A 129 15.63 10.69 4.31
C PRO A 129 14.57 11.23 3.33
N TYR A 130 13.30 10.88 3.52
CA TYR A 130 12.20 11.22 2.59
C TYR A 130 11.75 12.69 2.69
N TRP A 131 12.06 13.35 3.81
CA TRP A 131 11.79 14.78 3.99
C TRP A 131 12.41 15.58 2.82
N ASN A 132 11.69 16.56 2.30
CA ASN A 132 12.01 17.35 1.09
C ASN A 132 11.83 16.65 -0.28
N SER A 133 11.19 15.48 -0.35
CA SER A 133 10.88 14.82 -1.63
C SER A 133 12.11 14.56 -2.50
N HIS A 134 13.22 14.16 -1.87
CA HIS A 134 14.48 13.95 -2.58
C HIS A 134 14.31 12.89 -3.71
N PRO A 135 14.75 13.18 -4.96
CA PRO A 135 14.47 12.34 -6.14
C PRO A 135 14.98 10.90 -6.07
N GLU A 136 15.98 10.63 -5.22
CA GLU A 136 16.51 9.27 -5.00
C GLU A 136 15.55 8.36 -4.24
N PHE A 137 14.67 8.95 -3.42
CA PHE A 137 13.74 8.19 -2.57
C PHE A 137 12.29 8.34 -3.00
N ILE A 138 11.94 9.47 -3.62
CA ILE A 138 10.56 9.80 -4.00
C ILE A 138 10.50 10.11 -5.49
N ARG A 139 9.55 9.48 -6.18
CA ARG A 139 9.22 9.77 -7.57
C ARG A 139 7.78 10.23 -7.68
N GLN A 140 7.57 11.45 -8.16
CA GLN A 140 6.24 11.91 -8.55
C GLN A 140 5.83 11.20 -9.84
N LEU A 141 4.65 10.59 -9.81
CA LEU A 141 4.03 10.02 -11.01
C LEU A 141 3.29 11.14 -11.73
N VAL A 142 3.67 11.41 -12.97
CA VAL A 142 2.97 12.35 -13.84
C VAL A 142 1.83 11.60 -14.49
N ASP A 143 0.61 12.13 -14.40
CA ASP A 143 -0.51 11.61 -15.17
C ASP A 143 -0.35 12.05 -16.63
N PRO A 144 -0.13 11.11 -17.57
CA PRO A 144 0.06 11.45 -18.98
C PRO A 144 -1.17 12.10 -19.63
N GLU A 145 -2.36 11.98 -19.03
CA GLU A 145 -3.59 12.60 -19.52
C GLU A 145 -3.89 13.96 -18.86
N SER A 146 -3.19 14.29 -17.77
CA SER A 146 -3.26 15.62 -17.16
C SER A 146 -2.51 16.61 -18.04
N LYS A 147 -3.25 17.44 -18.80
CA LYS A 147 -2.67 18.63 -19.43
C LYS A 147 -2.12 19.51 -18.31
N SER A 148 -0.81 19.67 -18.32
CA SER A 148 -0.04 20.51 -17.40
C SER A 148 -0.70 21.86 -17.19
N VAL A 149 -1.08 22.16 -15.95
CA VAL A 149 -1.18 23.54 -15.47
C VAL A 149 0.06 23.76 -14.61
N ASP A 150 1.05 24.33 -15.29
CA ASP A 150 2.20 25.09 -14.83
C ASP A 150 3.10 24.60 -13.68
N SER A 151 4.37 24.57 -14.06
CA SER A 151 5.60 24.58 -13.26
C SER A 151 5.54 25.45 -12.00
N TYR A 152 5.96 24.87 -10.87
CA TYR A 152 6.57 25.64 -9.79
C TYR A 152 8.02 25.20 -9.56
N SER A 153 8.86 26.21 -9.75
CA SER A 153 10.30 26.32 -9.55
C SER A 153 10.80 25.84 -8.19
N TYR A 154 11.84 25.00 -8.20
CA TYR A 154 12.86 25.02 -7.14
C TYR A 154 14.24 24.93 -7.80
N ALA A 155 14.81 26.10 -8.09
CA ALA A 155 16.23 26.29 -8.30
C ALA A 155 16.62 27.63 -7.65
N HIS A 156 17.73 27.59 -6.89
CA HIS A 156 18.44 28.69 -6.20
C HIS A 156 17.77 29.21 -4.91
N GLU A 157 18.40 29.31 -3.73
CA GLU A 157 19.79 29.42 -3.25
C GLU A 157 19.86 28.78 -1.84
N SER A 158 20.97 28.34 -1.23
CA SER A 158 22.35 28.84 -1.27
C SER A 158 23.33 27.76 -0.83
N LEU A 159 24.32 27.48 -1.68
CA LEU A 159 25.67 27.11 -1.25
C LEU A 159 26.32 28.41 -0.73
N SER A 160 26.75 28.42 0.52
CA SER A 160 27.80 29.31 1.00
C SER A 160 28.77 28.48 1.83
N TYR A 161 30.00 28.40 1.35
CA TYR A 161 31.16 28.02 2.14
C TYR A 161 31.35 29.05 3.25
N ASP A 162 31.52 28.56 4.48
CA ASP A 162 32.53 29.01 5.45
C ASP A 162 32.83 27.85 6.41
#